data_AF-A0A957ZFA1-F1
#
_entry.id   AF-A0A957ZFA1-F1
#
_cell.length_a   1.000
_cell.length_b   1.000
_cell.length_c   1.000
_cell.angle_alpha   90.00
_cell.angle_beta   90.00
_cell.angle_gamma   90.00
#
_symmetry.space_group_name_H-M   'P 1'
#
loop_
_entity.id
_entity.type
_entity.pdbx_description
1 polymer ?
#
loop_
_entity_poly.entity_id
_entity_poly.type
_entity_poly.pdbx_seq_one_letter_code
_entity_poly.pdbx_strand_id
1 'polypeptide(L)'
;MDIHATATDDSTATLQRLRTLESLYEQGYHNDVVDRTIYKLLEHQVQQDEAQLAELADSLSKFEQRFGMISAAFYEKYQAGQASDDADHFEWQVLYKMHQRLSQAVDLLKSQLSPAL
;
A
#
# COMPACT_ATOMS: atom_id res chain seq x y z
N MET A 1 0.35 22.37 -23.35
CA MET A 1 -0.43 21.10 -23.43
C MET A 1 0.09 20.27 -22.28
N ASP A 2 -0.48 20.53 -21.11
CA ASP A 2 0.03 20.12 -19.81
C ASP A 2 -0.71 18.88 -19.35
N ILE A 3 -0.03 17.73 -19.39
CA ILE A 3 -0.59 16.42 -19.05
C ILE A 3 -0.21 16.00 -17.61
N HIS A 4 0.26 16.94 -16.78
CA HIS A 4 0.69 16.69 -15.39
C HIS A 4 -0.08 17.50 -14.33
N ALA A 5 -1.00 18.39 -14.72
CA ALA A 5 -1.73 19.24 -13.77
C ALA A 5 -3.00 18.60 -13.19
N THR A 6 -3.60 17.61 -13.85
CA THR A 6 -4.97 17.14 -13.53
C THR A 6 -5.04 16.10 -12.40
N ALA A 7 -4.09 15.16 -12.31
CA ALA A 7 -4.13 14.10 -11.28
C ALA A 7 -3.86 14.62 -9.85
N THR A 8 -3.05 15.67 -9.74
CA THR A 8 -2.69 16.30 -8.45
C THR A 8 -3.85 17.15 -7.90
N ASP A 9 -4.66 17.73 -8.79
CA ASP A 9 -5.81 18.57 -8.43
C ASP A 9 -6.96 17.73 -7.85
N ASP A 10 -7.25 16.58 -8.44
CA ASP A 10 -8.29 15.65 -7.95
C ASP A 10 -7.93 15.01 -6.60
N SER A 11 -6.65 14.69 -6.37
CA SER A 11 -6.17 14.16 -5.09
C SER A 11 -6.28 15.20 -3.97
N THR A 12 -5.94 16.45 -4.28
CA THR A 12 -6.05 17.57 -3.34
C THR A 12 -7.51 17.86 -2.99
N ALA A 13 -8.40 17.85 -3.98
CA ALA A 13 -9.84 18.01 -3.77
C ALA A 13 -10.43 16.88 -2.92
N THR A 14 -10.01 15.63 -3.14
CA THR A 14 -10.47 14.48 -2.37
C THR A 14 -10.04 14.57 -0.91
N LEU A 15 -8.78 14.93 -0.66
CA LEU A 15 -8.29 15.14 0.71
C LEU A 15 -9.06 16.25 1.44
N GLN A 16 -9.40 17.32 0.73
CA GLN A 16 -10.20 18.39 1.32
C GLN A 16 -11.61 17.92 1.72
N ARG A 17 -12.26 17.10 0.88
CA ARG A 17 -13.56 16.50 1.20
C ARG A 17 -13.49 15.59 2.42
N LEU A 18 -12.43 14.79 2.55
CA LEU A 18 -12.21 13.93 3.72
C LEU A 18 -12.06 14.76 5.00
N ARG A 19 -11.28 15.85 4.97
CA ARG A 19 -11.14 16.78 6.10
C ARG A 19 -12.46 17.45 6.49
N THR A 20 -13.31 17.76 5.51
CA THR A 20 -14.65 18.28 5.80
C THR A 20 -15.51 17.23 6.51
N LEU A 21 -15.48 15.97 6.07
CA LEU A 21 -16.20 14.88 6.75
C LEU A 21 -15.67 14.67 8.18
N GLU A 22 -14.35 14.64 8.36
CA GLU A 22 -13.70 14.58 9.67
C GLU A 22 -14.19 15.68 10.61
N SER A 23 -14.16 16.94 10.17
CA SER A 23 -14.62 18.08 10.98
C SER A 23 -16.12 18.02 11.33
N LEU A 24 -16.96 17.47 10.45
CA LEU A 24 -18.38 17.26 10.75
C LEU A 24 -18.56 16.21 11.86
N TYR A 25 -17.81 15.11 11.79
CA TYR A 25 -17.85 14.05 12.81
C TYR A 25 -17.33 14.54 14.16
N GLU A 26 -16.29 15.36 14.19
CA GLU A 26 -15.79 16.00 15.42
C GLU A 26 -16.83 16.92 16.09
N GLN A 27 -17.72 17.52 15.29
CA GLN A 27 -18.82 18.37 15.78
C GLN A 27 -20.06 17.56 16.21
N GLY A 28 -20.00 16.22 16.17
CA GLY A 28 -21.08 15.32 16.58
C GLY A 28 -22.11 15.02 15.48
N TYR A 29 -21.84 15.41 14.23
CA TYR A 29 -22.65 14.96 13.10
C TYR A 29 -22.25 13.54 12.73
N HIS A 30 -23.19 12.61 12.86
CA HIS A 30 -23.01 11.22 12.45
C HIS A 30 -24.03 10.86 11.37
N ASN A 31 -23.61 10.03 10.42
CA ASN A 31 -24.47 9.55 9.35
C ASN A 31 -24.14 8.10 9.00
N ASP A 32 -25.06 7.20 9.30
CA ASP A 32 -24.92 5.75 9.04
C ASP A 32 -24.57 5.41 7.59
N VAL A 33 -25.04 6.21 6.63
CA VAL A 33 -24.74 5.99 5.20
C VAL A 33 -23.28 6.31 4.94
N VAL A 34 -22.75 7.40 5.52
CA VAL A 34 -21.34 7.78 5.41
C VAL A 34 -20.48 6.71 6.08
N ASP A 35 -20.82 6.28 7.29
CA ASP A 35 -20.10 5.24 8.03
C ASP A 35 -19.99 3.94 7.24
N ARG A 36 -21.13 3.44 6.74
CA ARG A 36 -21.17 2.21 5.94
C ARG A 36 -20.43 2.35 4.62
N THR A 37 -20.45 3.53 4.01
CA THR A 37 -19.77 3.78 2.74
C THR A 37 -18.25 3.82 2.95
N ILE A 38 -17.77 4.50 3.98
CA ILE A 38 -16.34 4.53 4.33
C ILE A 38 -15.87 3.12 4.66
N TYR A 39 -16.61 2.37 5.48
CA TYR A 39 -16.26 0.99 5.82
C TYR A 39 -16.10 0.11 4.57
N LYS A 40 -17.09 0.13 3.67
CA LYS A 40 -17.05 -0.64 2.41
C LYS A 40 -15.93 -0.20 1.48
N LEU A 41 -15.63 1.10 1.43
CA LEU A 41 -14.53 1.62 0.63
C LEU A 41 -13.19 1.08 1.13
N LEU A 42 -12.98 1.10 2.44
CA LEU A 42 -11.76 0.57 3.07
C LEU A 42 -11.66 -0.95 2.89
N GLU A 43 -12.75 -1.69 3.07
CA GLU A 43 -12.80 -3.14 2.84
C GLU A 43 -12.44 -3.50 1.39
N HIS A 44 -13.01 -2.78 0.42
CA HIS A 44 -12.68 -2.96 -0.99
C HIS A 44 -11.21 -2.66 -1.28
N GLN A 45 -10.65 -1.58 -0.72
CA GLN A 45 -9.24 -1.24 -0.91
C GLN A 45 -8.32 -2.34 -0.34
N VAL A 46 -8.63 -2.88 0.85
CA VAL A 46 -7.88 -4.00 1.43
C VAL A 46 -7.90 -5.21 0.49
N GLN A 47 -9.06 -5.58 -0.05
CA GLN A 47 -9.16 -6.73 -0.96
C GLN A 47 -8.31 -6.55 -2.22
N GLN A 48 -8.29 -5.35 -2.80
CA GLN A 48 -7.46 -5.05 -3.97
C GLN A 48 -5.96 -5.11 -3.64
N ASP A 49 -5.56 -4.51 -2.53
CA ASP A 49 -4.16 -4.45 -2.11
C ASP A 49 -3.64 -5.83 -1.69
N GLU A 50 -4.47 -6.68 -1.07
CA GLU A 50 -4.13 -8.07 -0.76
C GLU A 50 -3.91 -8.91 -2.01
N ALA A 51 -4.74 -8.72 -3.06
CA ALA A 51 -4.54 -9.40 -4.33
C ALA A 51 -3.20 -8.99 -4.97
N GLN A 52 -2.89 -7.70 -4.97
CA GLN A 52 -1.60 -7.20 -5.46
C GLN A 52 -0.42 -7.68 -4.60
N LEU A 53 -0.57 -7.77 -3.27
CA LEU A 53 0.44 -8.37 -2.40
C LEU A 53 0.71 -9.83 -2.76
N ALA A 54 -0.32 -10.61 -3.08
CA ALA A 54 -0.16 -11.99 -3.50
C ALA A 54 0.63 -12.10 -4.81
N GLU A 55 0.38 -11.21 -5.78
CA GLU A 55 1.15 -11.15 -7.04
C GLU A 55 2.61 -10.77 -6.82
N LEU A 56 2.87 -9.80 -5.94
CA LEU A 56 4.22 -9.40 -5.56
C LEU A 56 4.95 -10.55 -4.83
N ALA A 57 4.25 -11.26 -3.93
CA ALA A 57 4.81 -12.40 -3.20
C ALA A 57 5.15 -13.57 -4.15
N ASP A 58 4.30 -13.88 -5.13
CA ASP A 58 4.60 -14.89 -6.15
C ASP A 58 5.85 -14.50 -6.97
N SER A 59 5.93 -13.23 -7.37
CA SER A 59 7.09 -12.70 -8.10
C SER A 59 8.37 -12.78 -7.28
N LEU A 60 8.33 -12.39 -6.00
CA LEU A 60 9.45 -12.51 -5.07
C LEU A 60 9.88 -13.96 -4.87
N SER A 61 8.93 -14.90 -4.76
CA SER A 61 9.25 -16.32 -4.56
C SER A 61 10.11 -16.90 -5.70
N LYS A 62 9.95 -16.40 -6.94
CA LYS A 62 10.75 -16.82 -8.10
C LYS A 62 12.20 -16.40 -7.96
N PHE A 63 12.46 -15.18 -7.47
CA PHE A 63 13.80 -14.72 -7.15
C PHE A 63 14.39 -15.51 -5.98
N GLU A 64 13.61 -15.72 -4.92
CA GLU A 64 14.06 -16.47 -3.74
C GLU A 64 14.49 -17.90 -4.08
N GLN A 65 13.72 -18.58 -4.94
CA GLN A 65 14.05 -19.91 -5.45
C GLN A 65 15.28 -19.89 -6.36
N ARG A 66 15.35 -18.92 -7.29
CA ARG A 66 16.45 -18.79 -8.25
C ARG A 66 17.80 -18.53 -7.56
N PHE A 67 17.80 -17.69 -6.54
CA PHE A 67 19.02 -17.27 -5.83
C PHE A 67 19.25 -18.00 -4.50
N GLY A 68 18.31 -18.84 -4.06
CA GLY A 68 18.42 -19.62 -2.83
C GLY A 68 18.46 -18.77 -1.56
N MET A 69 17.84 -17.59 -1.57
CA MET A 69 17.89 -16.61 -0.48
C MET A 69 16.54 -15.92 -0.34
N ILE A 70 16.04 -15.78 0.89
CA ILE A 70 14.79 -15.03 1.14
C ILE A 70 14.98 -13.54 0.86
N SER A 71 13.92 -12.87 0.40
CA SER A 71 13.96 -11.47 -0.05
C SER A 71 14.42 -10.51 1.04
N ALA A 72 14.05 -10.77 2.31
CA ALA A 72 14.48 -9.97 3.45
C ALA A 72 16.01 -9.99 3.62
N ALA A 73 16.62 -11.18 3.57
CA ALA A 73 18.06 -11.34 3.69
C ALA A 73 18.80 -10.76 2.48
N PHE A 74 18.24 -10.94 1.28
CA PHE A 74 18.77 -10.30 0.07
C PHE A 74 18.77 -8.78 0.20
N TYR A 75 17.66 -8.20 0.64
CA TYR A 75 17.52 -6.75 0.77
C TYR A 75 18.50 -6.15 1.78
N GLU A 76 18.75 -6.82 2.92
CA GLU A 76 19.80 -6.41 3.86
C GLU A 76 21.19 -6.37 3.21
N LYS A 77 21.54 -7.40 2.42
CA LYS A 77 22.81 -7.43 1.67
C LYS A 77 22.88 -6.36 0.59
N TYR A 78 21.80 -6.14 -0.13
CA TYR A 78 21.71 -5.10 -1.16
C TYR A 78 21.94 -3.71 -0.57
N GLN A 79 21.29 -3.40 0.56
CA GLN A 79 21.44 -2.14 1.26
C GLN A 79 22.85 -1.95 1.85
N ALA A 80 23.54 -3.03 2.19
CA ALA A 80 24.94 -3.01 2.63
C ALA A 80 25.95 -2.84 1.46
N GLY A 81 25.48 -2.72 0.21
CA GLY A 81 26.34 -2.66 -0.97
C GLY A 81 27.05 -3.99 -1.28
N GLN A 82 26.53 -5.10 -0.75
CA GLN A 82 27.11 -6.45 -0.89
C GLN A 82 26.39 -7.28 -1.97
N ALA A 83 25.36 -6.73 -2.60
CA ALA A 83 24.71 -7.34 -3.76
C ALA A 83 25.41 -6.90 -5.06
N SER A 84 25.36 -7.76 -6.07
CA SER A 84 25.86 -7.44 -7.40
C SER A 84 24.91 -6.46 -8.11
N ASP A 85 25.46 -5.49 -8.84
CA ASP A 85 24.70 -4.52 -9.67
C ASP A 85 24.06 -5.13 -10.94
N ASP A 86 23.67 -6.41 -10.87
CA ASP A 86 22.96 -7.06 -11.98
C ASP A 86 21.49 -6.61 -12.02
N ALA A 87 20.92 -6.58 -13.23
CA ALA A 87 19.54 -6.18 -13.48
C ALA A 87 18.54 -6.98 -12.64
N ASP A 88 18.80 -8.28 -12.45
CA ASP A 88 17.96 -9.15 -11.62
C ASP A 88 17.92 -8.72 -10.14
N HIS A 89 19.06 -8.30 -9.56
CA HIS A 89 19.09 -7.82 -8.17
C HIS A 89 18.39 -6.47 -8.03
N PHE A 90 18.52 -5.59 -9.03
CA PHE A 90 17.80 -4.33 -9.05
C PHE A 90 16.28 -4.54 -9.11
N GLU A 91 15.80 -5.44 -9.99
CA GLU A 91 14.37 -5.78 -10.08
C GLU A 91 13.87 -6.37 -8.75
N TRP A 92 14.62 -7.31 -8.18
CA TRP A 92 14.25 -7.95 -6.93
C TRP A 92 14.09 -6.94 -5.78
N GLN A 93 15.01 -5.98 -5.61
CA GLN A 93 14.88 -4.99 -4.54
C GLN A 93 13.70 -4.04 -4.76
N VAL A 94 13.37 -3.70 -6.02
CA VAL A 94 12.19 -2.88 -6.33
C VAL A 94 10.92 -3.63 -5.91
N LEU A 95 10.78 -4.89 -6.33
CA LEU A 95 9.62 -5.72 -5.97
C LEU A 95 9.49 -5.88 -4.45
N TYR A 96 10.60 -6.11 -3.75
CA TYR A 96 10.56 -6.28 -2.31
C TYR A 96 10.15 -4.99 -1.59
N LYS A 97 10.68 -3.82 -2.02
CA LYS A 97 10.24 -2.52 -1.49
C LYS A 97 8.76 -2.25 -1.74
N MET A 98 8.26 -2.59 -2.93
CA MET A 98 6.84 -2.45 -3.26
C MET A 98 5.98 -3.32 -2.35
N HIS A 99 6.35 -4.59 -2.18
CA HIS A 99 5.69 -5.51 -1.26
C HIS A 99 5.67 -4.97 0.17
N GLN A 100 6.81 -4.48 0.69
CA GLN A 100 6.88 -3.92 2.04
C GLN A 100 5.96 -2.71 2.23
N ARG A 101 5.96 -1.76 1.28
CA ARG A 101 5.11 -0.57 1.35
C ARG A 101 3.62 -0.92 1.31
N LEU A 102 3.24 -1.83 0.42
CA LEU A 102 1.85 -2.25 0.29
C LEU A 102 1.39 -3.04 1.52
N SER A 103 2.25 -3.90 2.07
CA SER A 103 1.97 -4.64 3.31
C SER A 103 1.70 -3.69 4.48
N GLN A 104 2.52 -2.65 4.64
CA GLN A 104 2.30 -1.64 5.68
C GLN A 104 0.98 -0.88 5.49
N ALA A 105 0.62 -0.55 4.26
CA ALA A 105 -0.64 0.12 3.95
C ALA A 105 -1.84 -0.79 4.28
N VAL A 106 -1.79 -2.07 3.90
CA VAL A 106 -2.83 -3.06 4.22
C VAL A 106 -2.98 -3.26 5.71
N ASP A 107 -1.88 -3.39 6.45
CA ASP A 107 -1.90 -3.55 7.91
C ASP A 107 -2.56 -2.34 8.59
N LEU A 108 -2.24 -1.13 8.13
CA LEU A 108 -2.88 0.10 8.61
C LEU A 108 -4.39 0.08 8.32
N LEU A 109 -4.81 -0.22 7.08
CA LEU A 109 -6.23 -0.25 6.70
C LEU A 109 -7.01 -1.30 7.51
N LYS A 110 -6.46 -2.51 7.68
CA LYS A 110 -7.08 -3.57 8.49
C LYS A 110 -7.23 -3.20 9.96
N SER A 111 -6.28 -2.44 10.51
CA SER A 111 -6.38 -1.94 11.88
C SER A 111 -7.61 -1.04 12.09
N GLN A 112 -8.06 -0.33 11.04
CA GLN A 112 -9.24 0.53 11.07
C GLN A 112 -10.56 -0.24 10.89
N LEU A 113 -10.51 -1.42 10.26
CA LEU A 113 -11.67 -2.28 10.02
C LEU A 113 -11.94 -3.27 11.16
N SER A 114 -10.94 -3.51 12.02
CA SER A 114 -11.09 -4.37 13.19
C SER A 114 -11.92 -3.65 14.25
N PRO A 115 -13.02 -4.22 14.75
CA PRO A 115 -13.72 -3.62 15.89
C PRO A 115 -12.75 -3.58 17.07
N ALA A 116 -12.62 -2.42 17.71
CA ALA A 116 -11.92 -2.31 18.99
C ALA A 116 -12.57 -3.33 19.96
N LEU A 117 -11.76 -4.29 20.42
CA LEU A 117 -12.14 -5.28 21.43
C LEU A 117 -12.53 -4.61 22.76
#